data_AF-A0A9X3H3C1-F1
#
_entry.id   AF-A0A9X3H3C1-F1
#
_cell.length_a   1.000
_cell.length_b   1.000
_cell.length_c   1.000
_cell.angle_alpha   90.00
_cell.angle_beta   90.00
_cell.angle_gamma   90.00
#
_symmetry.space_group_name_H-M   'P 1'
#
loop_
_entity.id
_entity.type
_entity.pdbx_description
1 polymer ?
#
loop_
_entity_poly.entity_id
_entity_poly.type
_entity_poly.pdbx_seq_one_letter_code
_entity_poly.pdbx_strand_id
1 'polypeptide(L)'
;MAPYASSQPGQLFCCPDHRIAFQDRMRVRGRQLVPMELAVMETRQGRKGDREAGVLAARSAQRLKRQWITEDRDAGRMPMDQYIRRLLKHRDLPI
;
A
#
# COMPACT_ATOMS: atom_id res chain seq x y z
N MET A 1 -4.01 4.61 26.34
CA MET A 1 -3.11 3.65 25.65
C MET A 1 -1.72 4.25 25.64
N ALA A 2 -0.74 3.58 26.26
CA ALA A 2 0.65 4.02 26.16
C ALA A 2 1.12 3.91 24.69
N PRO A 3 1.88 4.88 24.16
CA PRO A 3 2.41 4.79 22.80
C PRO A 3 3.34 3.58 22.68
N TYR A 4 3.27 2.88 21.55
CA TYR A 4 4.12 1.73 21.26
C TYR A 4 5.61 2.10 21.37
N ALA A 5 6.33 1.43 22.27
CA ALA A 5 7.79 1.46 22.36
C ALA A 5 8.35 0.21 21.65
N SER A 6 9.18 0.40 20.63
CA SER A 6 9.85 -0.70 19.93
C SER A 6 10.78 -1.46 20.87
N SER A 7 10.74 -2.79 20.88
CA SER A 7 11.68 -3.60 21.67
C SER A 7 13.06 -3.70 21.03
N GLN A 8 13.17 -3.43 19.72
CA GLN A 8 14.43 -3.39 18.98
C GLN A 8 14.49 -2.19 18.01
N PRO A 9 15.68 -1.59 17.78
CA PRO A 9 15.86 -0.58 16.73
C PRO A 9 15.43 -1.16 15.37
N GLY A 10 14.48 -0.50 14.70
CA GLY A 10 14.00 -0.93 13.39
C GLY A 10 12.83 -1.89 13.35
N GLN A 11 12.27 -2.20 14.51
CA GLN A 11 11.04 -2.95 14.58
C GLN A 11 9.85 -2.13 14.04
N LEU A 12 9.33 -2.53 12.87
CA LEU A 12 8.16 -1.92 12.23
C LEU A 12 6.82 -2.32 12.88
N PHE A 13 6.77 -3.51 13.49
CA PHE A 13 5.54 -4.09 14.03
C PHE A 13 5.75 -4.58 15.46
N CYS A 14 4.78 -4.34 16.34
CA CYS A 14 4.89 -4.71 17.75
C CYS A 14 4.89 -6.23 17.99
N CYS A 15 4.30 -7.02 17.09
CA CYS A 15 4.26 -8.48 17.18
C CYS A 15 4.18 -9.12 15.78
N PRO A 16 4.49 -10.43 15.65
CA PRO A 16 4.35 -11.17 14.41
C PRO A 16 2.93 -11.12 13.81
N ASP A 17 1.88 -11.17 14.64
CA ASP A 17 0.49 -11.17 14.17
C ASP A 17 0.13 -9.89 13.43
N HIS A 18 0.57 -8.73 13.93
CA HIS A 18 0.36 -7.46 13.25
C HIS A 18 1.17 -7.34 11.96
N ARG A 19 2.36 -7.95 11.90
CA ARG A 19 3.13 -8.06 10.66
C ARG A 19 2.39 -8.90 9.62
N ILE A 20 1.89 -10.07 10.02
CA ILE A 20 1.12 -10.96 9.13
C ILE A 20 -0.15 -10.26 8.65
N ALA A 21 -0.92 -9.65 9.56
CA ALA A 21 -2.12 -8.91 9.20
C ALA A 21 -1.83 -7.76 8.22
N PHE A 22 -0.71 -7.06 8.38
CA PHE A 22 -0.27 -6.05 7.40
C PHE A 22 0.09 -6.69 6.05
N GLN A 23 0.90 -7.75 6.05
CA GLN A 23 1.32 -8.45 4.83
C GLN A 23 0.14 -9.02 4.06
N ASP A 24 -0.85 -9.61 4.74
CA ASP A 24 -2.06 -10.13 4.10
C ASP A 24 -2.89 -9.02 3.45
N ARG A 25 -3.07 -7.89 4.14
CA ARG A 25 -3.73 -6.72 3.53
C ARG A 25 -2.97 -6.25 2.30
N MET A 26 -1.65 -6.11 2.37
CA MET A 26 -0.84 -5.68 1.24
C MET A 26 -0.88 -6.69 0.08
N ARG A 27 -0.92 -7.99 0.37
CA ARG A 27 -1.06 -9.06 -0.62
C ARG A 27 -2.39 -8.95 -1.37
N VAL A 28 -3.51 -8.81 -0.65
CA VAL A 28 -4.84 -8.66 -1.27
C VAL A 28 -4.93 -7.38 -2.09
N ARG A 29 -4.49 -6.26 -1.51
CA ARG A 29 -4.49 -4.95 -2.20
C ARG A 29 -3.59 -4.95 -3.43
N GLY A 30 -2.41 -5.54 -3.35
CA GLY A 30 -1.47 -5.67 -4.46
C GLY A 30 -2.04 -6.47 -5.64
N ARG A 31 -2.71 -7.59 -5.37
CA ARG A 31 -3.39 -8.40 -6.41
C ARG A 31 -4.44 -7.61 -7.19
N GLN A 32 -5.07 -6.61 -6.57
CA GLN A 32 -6.08 -5.78 -7.21
C GLN A 32 -5.47 -4.54 -7.89
N LEU A 33 -4.54 -3.86 -7.22
CA LEU A 33 -4.02 -2.57 -7.67
C LEU A 33 -2.96 -2.72 -8.77
N VAL A 34 -2.05 -3.69 -8.67
CA VAL A 34 -0.91 -3.82 -9.59
C VAL A 34 -1.35 -3.98 -11.04
N PRO A 35 -2.31 -4.87 -11.39
CA PRO A 35 -2.78 -4.98 -12.78
C PRO A 35 -3.36 -3.67 -13.32
N MET A 36 -4.05 -2.91 -12.48
CA MET A 36 -4.63 -1.62 -12.88
C MET A 36 -3.53 -0.58 -13.14
N GLU A 37 -2.53 -0.48 -12.27
CA GLU A 37 -1.42 0.47 -12.46
C GLU A 37 -0.58 0.12 -13.68
N LEU A 38 -0.35 -1.18 -13.95
CA LEU A 38 0.32 -1.63 -15.18
C LEU A 38 -0.49 -1.26 -16.42
N ALA A 39 -1.80 -1.52 -16.43
CA ALA A 39 -2.68 -1.12 -17.53
C ALA A 39 -2.68 0.41 -17.74
N VAL A 40 -2.64 1.20 -16.67
CA VAL A 40 -2.52 2.66 -16.74
C VAL A 40 -1.20 3.07 -17.39
N MET A 41 -0.09 2.42 -17.04
CA MET A 41 1.22 2.70 -17.63
C MET A 41 1.29 2.31 -19.11
N GLU A 42 0.82 1.10 -19.45
CA GLU A 42 0.83 0.57 -20.83
C GLU A 42 -0.01 1.44 -21.78
N THR A 43 -1.21 1.80 -21.34
CA THR A 43 -2.14 2.62 -22.12
C THR A 43 -1.86 4.13 -22.03
N ARG A 44 -0.91 4.54 -21.18
CA ARG A 44 -0.68 5.95 -20.81
C ARG A 44 -1.99 6.64 -20.40
N GLN A 45 -2.74 6.00 -19.50
CA GLN A 45 -4.05 6.45 -19.05
C GLN A 45 -5.06 6.60 -20.21
N GLY A 46 -5.03 5.64 -21.15
CA GLY A 46 -5.89 5.63 -22.33
C GLY A 46 -5.50 6.59 -23.47
N ARG A 47 -4.29 7.17 -23.44
CA ARG A 47 -3.74 7.96 -24.55
C ARG A 47 -3.09 7.10 -25.64
N LYS A 48 -2.87 5.82 -25.37
CA LYS A 48 -2.27 4.83 -26.26
C LYS A 48 -2.99 3.48 -26.10
N GLY A 49 -3.16 2.74 -27.18
CA GLY A 49 -3.80 1.42 -27.15
C GLY A 49 -5.28 1.53 -26.79
N ASP A 50 -5.75 0.62 -25.92
CA ASP A 50 -7.14 0.63 -25.45
C ASP A 50 -7.40 1.80 -24.50
N ARG A 51 -8.11 2.80 -25.02
CA ARG A 51 -8.50 4.00 -24.29
C ARG A 51 -9.43 3.70 -23.13
N GLU A 52 -10.44 2.87 -23.34
CA GLU A 52 -11.49 2.63 -22.36
C GLU A 52 -10.92 1.86 -21.17
N ALA A 53 -10.17 0.79 -21.44
CA ALA A 53 -9.48 0.02 -20.41
C ALA A 53 -8.53 0.91 -19.60
N GLY A 54 -7.74 1.76 -20.25
CA GLY A 54 -6.82 2.68 -19.58
C GLY A 54 -7.51 3.69 -18.65
N VAL A 55 -8.63 4.28 -19.08
CA VAL A 55 -9.41 5.23 -18.27
C VAL A 55 -10.11 4.52 -17.10
N LEU A 56 -10.69 3.34 -17.35
CA LEU A 56 -11.36 2.55 -16.30
C LEU A 56 -10.38 2.05 -15.25
N ALA A 57 -9.19 1.58 -15.66
CA ALA A 57 -8.13 1.17 -14.75
C ALA A 57 -7.67 2.35 -13.86
N ALA A 58 -7.43 3.53 -14.45
CA ALA A 58 -7.04 4.71 -13.69
C ALA A 58 -8.08 5.13 -12.65
N ARG A 59 -9.36 5.15 -13.05
CA ARG A 59 -10.48 5.48 -12.13
C ARG A 59 -10.59 4.47 -11.01
N SER A 60 -10.52 3.19 -11.33
CA SER A 60 -10.64 2.10 -10.36
C SER A 60 -9.49 2.09 -9.37
N ALA A 61 -8.25 2.24 -9.85
CA ALA A 61 -7.07 2.32 -9.00
C ALA A 61 -7.12 3.52 -8.06
N GLN A 62 -7.52 4.70 -8.56
CA GLN A 62 -7.67 5.90 -7.74
C GLN A 62 -8.76 5.74 -6.67
N ARG A 63 -9.88 5.09 -7.00
CA ARG A 63 -10.95 4.78 -6.04
C ARG A 63 -10.43 3.87 -4.92
N LEU A 64 -9.77 2.77 -5.27
CA LEU A 64 -9.22 1.82 -4.30
C LEU A 64 -8.18 2.49 -3.38
N LYS A 65 -7.26 3.28 -3.94
CA LYS A 65 -6.27 4.05 -3.16
C LYS A 65 -6.95 4.93 -2.11
N ARG A 66 -7.96 5.72 -2.50
CA ARG A 66 -8.70 6.61 -1.58
C ARG A 66 -9.47 5.84 -0.51
N GLN A 67 -10.14 4.76 -0.90
CA GLN A 67 -10.87 3.89 0.01
C GLN A 67 -9.94 3.32 1.07
N TRP A 68 -8.82 2.71 0.66
CA TRP A 68 -7.88 2.08 1.59
C TRP A 68 -7.17 3.07 2.51
N ILE A 69 -6.86 4.28 2.04
CA ILE A 69 -6.34 5.35 2.91
C ILE A 69 -7.35 5.70 4.00
N THR A 70 -8.63 5.77 3.65
CA THR A 70 -9.71 6.06 4.60
C THR A 70 -9.89 4.92 5.59
N GLU A 71 -9.97 3.68 5.12
CA GLU A 71 -10.06 2.48 5.96
C GLU A 71 -8.88 2.37 6.94
N ASP A 72 -7.66 2.66 6.49
CA ASP A 72 -6.47 2.59 7.33
C ASP A 72 -6.46 3.69 8.38
N ARG A 73 -6.86 4.91 8.00
CA ARG A 73 -7.02 6.04 8.93
C ARG A 73 -8.07 5.74 10.00
N ASP A 74 -9.24 5.26 9.59
CA ASP A 74 -10.37 5.01 10.48
C ASP A 74 -10.09 3.82 11.42
N ALA A 75 -9.29 2.84 10.97
CA ALA A 75 -8.79 1.75 11.79
C ALA A 75 -7.56 2.12 12.65
N GLY A 76 -7.12 3.38 12.66
CA GLY A 76 -5.97 3.85 13.44
C GLY A 76 -4.64 3.20 13.01
N ARG A 77 -4.53 2.72 11.77
CA ARG A 77 -3.34 2.04 11.25
C ARG A 77 -2.25 3.06 10.89
N MET A 78 -1.02 2.58 10.87
CA MET A 78 0.14 3.39 10.45
C MET A 78 -0.07 3.90 9.01
N PRO A 79 0.08 5.21 8.76
CA PRO A 79 0.09 5.77 7.41
C PRO A 79 1.23 5.19 6.56
N MET A 80 0.97 4.96 5.27
CA MET A 80 1.94 4.31 4.38
C MET A 80 3.20 5.16 4.14
N ASP A 81 3.12 6.48 4.20
CA ASP A 81 4.28 7.37 4.14
C ASP A 81 5.20 7.19 5.36
N GLN A 82 4.62 7.03 6.55
CA GLN A 82 5.39 6.70 7.75
C GLN A 82 6.01 5.30 7.66
N TYR A 83 5.26 4.33 7.13
CA TYR A 83 5.80 2.99 6.86
C TYR A 83 7.03 3.06 5.96
N ILE A 84 6.95 3.76 4.81
CA ILE A 84 8.08 3.91 3.89
C ILE A 84 9.25 4.65 4.54
N ARG A 85 9.00 5.72 5.30
CA ARG A 85 10.07 6.44 6.03
C ARG A 85 10.80 5.55 7.02
N ARG A 86 10.07 4.69 7.75
CA ARG A 86 10.68 3.73 8.68
C ARG A 86 11.40 2.63 7.91
N LEU A 87 10.78 2.06 6.88
CA LEU A 87 11.37 1.06 6.00
C LEU A 87 12.73 1.51 5.45
N LEU A 88 12.81 2.71 4.88
CA LEU A 88 14.04 3.26 4.30
C LEU A 88 15.12 3.61 5.33
N LYS A 89 14.74 3.86 6.59
CA LYS A 89 15.69 4.09 7.69
C LYS A 89 16.32 2.79 8.21
N HIS A 90 15.71 1.64 7.92
CA HIS A 90 16.18 0.33 8.37
C HIS A 90 16.67 -0.47 7.16
N ARG A 91 18.00 -0.61 7.03
CA ARG A 91 18.68 -1.18 5.84
C ARG A 91 18.52 -2.70 5.66
N ASP A 92 17.75 -3.38 6.51
CA ASP A 92 17.79 -4.85 6.64
C ASP A 92 16.60 -5.57 5.98
N LEU A 93 15.75 -4.88 5.22
CA LEU A 93 14.67 -5.53 4.48
C LEU A 93 15.09 -5.71 3.01
N PRO A 94 15.07 -6.94 2.47
CA PRO A 94 15.39 -7.17 1.07
C PRO A 94 14.36 -6.41 0.22
N ILE A 95 14.87 -5.57 -0.67
CA ILE A 95 14.08 -4.95 -1.74
C ILE A 95 13.68 -6.04 -2.74
#